data_AF-A0AAW7VXF7-F1
#
_entry.id   AF-A0AAW7VXF7-F1
#
_cell.length_a   1.000
_cell.length_b   1.000
_cell.length_c   1.000
_cell.angle_alpha   90.00
_cell.angle_beta   90.00
_cell.angle_gamma   90.00
#
_symmetry.space_group_name_H-M   'P 1'
#
loop_
_entity.id
_entity.type
_entity.pdbx_description
1 polymer ?
#
loop_
_entity_poly.entity_id
_entity_poly.type
_entity_poly.pdbx_seq_one_letter_code
_entity_poly.pdbx_strand_id
1 'polypeptide(L)'
;MNLNIYLGLLHKGEQTLADSFRQVAEGHGAEPDVHFLCQTLAKQCDHHEELLAPLAERYGEDGSDDEPERLHADGLSETRGGPVGLLRDLQDLYLLATLVDATWTVVEQAGSALRDKELLSAVEKCQAETQQQISWLKTRMKQAAPQALLVAE
;
A
#
# COMPACT_ATOMS: atom_id res chain seq x y z
N MET A 1 18.63 -14.49 7.23
CA MET A 1 17.42 -15.29 7.00
C MET A 1 16.50 -14.43 6.16
N ASN A 2 16.10 -14.84 4.96
CA ASN A 2 15.45 -13.96 3.97
C ASN A 2 14.13 -13.28 4.43
N LEU A 3 13.60 -13.60 5.61
CA LEU A 3 12.49 -12.85 6.21
C LEU A 3 12.84 -11.37 6.40
N ASN A 4 14.09 -11.04 6.75
CA ASN A 4 14.53 -9.65 6.92
C ASN A 4 14.37 -8.82 5.63
N ILE A 5 14.59 -9.43 4.47
CA ILE A 5 14.37 -8.81 3.15
C ILE A 5 12.88 -8.51 2.96
N TYR A 6 12.00 -9.47 3.26
CA TYR A 6 10.56 -9.28 3.10
C TYR A 6 9.96 -8.29 4.11
N LEU A 7 10.53 -8.19 5.31
CA LEU A 7 10.17 -7.14 6.26
C LEU A 7 10.59 -5.76 5.75
N GLY A 8 11.78 -5.65 5.14
CA GLY A 8 12.22 -4.41 4.47
C GLY A 8 11.34 -4.04 3.28
N LEU A 9 10.93 -5.03 2.48
CA LEU A 9 9.94 -4.83 1.42
C LEU A 9 8.59 -4.35 1.99
N LEU A 10 8.09 -4.93 3.08
CA LEU A 10 6.85 -4.45 3.69
C LEU A 10 6.97 -3.02 4.18
N HIS A 11 7.99 -2.70 4.95
CA HIS A 11 8.21 -1.35 5.47
C HIS A 11 8.30 -0.33 4.33
N LYS A 12 9.11 -0.62 3.30
CA LYS A 12 9.21 0.29 2.15
C LYS A 12 7.90 0.39 1.37
N GLY A 13 7.18 -0.73 1.24
CA GLY A 13 5.89 -0.79 0.57
C GLY A 13 4.82 0.04 1.27
N GLU A 14 4.70 -0.09 2.59
CA GLU A 14 3.77 0.68 3.43
C GLU A 14 4.11 2.18 3.36
N GLN A 15 5.38 2.56 3.49
CA GLN A 15 5.81 3.96 3.35
C GLN A 15 5.45 4.54 1.99
N THR A 16 5.77 3.80 0.93
CA THR A 16 5.50 4.24 -0.45
C THR A 16 3.99 4.35 -0.69
N LEU A 17 3.20 3.46 -0.11
CA LEU A 17 1.74 3.46 -0.22
C LEU A 17 1.11 4.61 0.58
N ALA A 18 1.60 4.89 1.79
CA ALA A 18 1.19 6.02 2.61
C ALA A 18 1.41 7.35 1.87
N ASP A 19 2.63 7.56 1.35
CA ASP A 19 2.98 8.75 0.58
C ASP A 19 2.15 8.89 -0.69
N SER A 20 1.94 7.78 -1.41
CA SER A 20 1.10 7.77 -2.60
C SER A 20 -0.36 8.12 -2.29
N PHE A 21 -0.91 7.62 -1.19
CA PHE A 21 -2.26 7.99 -0.76
C PHE A 21 -2.37 9.47 -0.43
N ARG A 22 -1.38 10.05 0.26
CA ARG A 22 -1.33 11.50 0.52
C ARG A 22 -1.25 12.30 -0.77
N GLN A 23 -0.38 11.89 -1.69
CA GLN A 23 -0.22 12.54 -3.00
C GLN A 23 -1.55 12.56 -3.78
N VAL A 24 -2.28 11.43 -3.80
CA VAL A 24 -3.61 11.36 -4.45
C VAL A 24 -4.66 12.18 -3.72
N ALA A 25 -4.64 12.19 -2.38
CA ALA A 25 -5.55 13.03 -1.60
C ALA A 25 -5.38 14.53 -1.90
N GLU A 26 -4.14 14.98 -2.06
CA GLU A 26 -3.82 16.37 -2.37
C GLU A 26 -4.14 16.71 -3.83
N GLY A 27 -3.67 15.89 -4.77
CA GLY A 27 -3.83 16.15 -6.21
C GLY A 27 -5.27 16.06 -6.72
N HIS A 28 -6.12 15.28 -6.05
CA HIS A 28 -7.54 15.12 -6.38
C HIS A 28 -8.47 15.68 -5.31
N GLY A 29 -8.04 16.72 -4.58
CA GLY A 29 -8.81 17.33 -3.48
C GLY A 29 -10.20 17.89 -3.85
N ALA A 30 -10.49 18.03 -5.14
CA ALA A 30 -11.82 18.40 -5.64
C ALA A 30 -12.87 17.26 -5.46
N GLU A 31 -12.42 16.03 -5.24
CA GLU A 31 -13.25 14.86 -4.94
C GLU A 31 -13.17 14.59 -3.41
N PRO A 32 -14.15 15.04 -2.60
CA PRO A 32 -14.01 15.03 -1.15
C PRO A 32 -13.86 13.62 -0.57
N ASP A 33 -14.52 12.63 -1.16
CA ASP A 33 -14.40 11.24 -0.75
C ASP A 33 -12.98 10.71 -0.95
N VAL A 34 -12.35 11.00 -2.09
CA VAL A 34 -10.96 10.63 -2.37
C VAL A 34 -10.03 11.32 -1.38
N HIS A 35 -10.19 12.62 -1.15
CA HIS A 35 -9.35 13.38 -0.22
C HIS A 35 -9.33 12.78 1.19
N PHE A 36 -10.51 12.63 1.82
CA PHE A 36 -10.58 12.19 3.21
C PHE A 36 -10.30 10.70 3.39
N LEU A 37 -10.73 9.86 2.45
CA LEU A 37 -10.49 8.43 2.55
C LEU A 37 -9.01 8.12 2.32
N CYS A 38 -8.36 8.67 1.29
CA CYS A 38 -6.93 8.44 1.08
C CYS A 38 -6.08 8.93 2.26
N GLN A 39 -6.42 10.06 2.90
CA GLN A 39 -5.75 10.47 4.15
C GLN A 39 -5.93 9.48 5.30
N THR A 40 -7.09 8.82 5.37
CA THR A 40 -7.35 7.78 6.38
C THR A 40 -6.55 6.52 6.08
N LEU A 41 -6.51 6.10 4.81
CA LEU A 41 -5.74 4.91 4.39
C LEU A 41 -4.24 5.12 4.56
N ALA A 42 -3.73 6.33 4.29
CA ALA A 42 -2.33 6.68 4.56
C ALA A 42 -1.95 6.49 6.04
N LYS A 43 -2.83 6.89 6.97
CA LYS A 43 -2.62 6.69 8.41
C LYS A 43 -2.65 5.23 8.84
N GLN A 44 -3.37 4.37 8.10
CA GLN A 44 -3.33 2.93 8.36
C GLN A 44 -1.95 2.37 7.97
N CYS A 45 -1.42 2.77 6.81
CA CYS A 45 -0.07 2.40 6.39
C CYS A 45 0.99 2.87 7.42
N ASP A 46 0.89 4.11 7.92
CA ASP A 46 1.77 4.58 9.00
C ASP A 46 1.71 3.68 10.24
N HIS A 47 0.50 3.26 10.61
CA HIS A 47 0.32 2.37 11.74
C HIS A 47 0.84 0.95 11.46
N HIS A 48 0.81 0.48 10.20
CA HIS A 48 1.43 -0.78 9.82
C HIS A 48 2.95 -0.72 10.01
N GLU A 49 3.60 0.40 9.67
CA GLU A 49 5.02 0.61 9.94
C GLU A 49 5.35 0.54 11.44
N GLU A 50 4.52 1.16 12.29
CA GLU A 50 4.67 1.08 13.76
C GLU A 50 4.58 -0.36 14.27
N LEU A 51 3.69 -1.18 13.67
CA LEU A 51 3.54 -2.60 14.02
C LEU A 51 4.69 -3.46 13.48
N LEU A 52 5.34 -3.05 12.38
CA LEU A 52 6.50 -3.71 11.80
C LEU A 52 7.79 -3.42 12.57
N ALA A 53 7.92 -2.25 13.19
CA ALA A 53 9.12 -1.83 13.92
C ALA A 53 9.69 -2.88 14.91
N PRO A 54 8.91 -3.47 15.85
CA PRO A 54 9.45 -4.49 16.76
C PRO A 54 9.87 -5.79 16.04
N LEU A 55 9.23 -6.12 14.91
CA LEU A 55 9.57 -7.29 14.09
C LEU A 55 10.87 -7.06 13.33
N ALA A 56 11.06 -5.85 12.79
CA ALA A 56 12.29 -5.41 12.14
C ALA A 56 13.47 -5.38 13.13
N GLU A 57 13.26 -4.89 14.36
CA GLU A 57 14.28 -4.95 15.41
C GLU A 57 14.69 -6.40 15.75
N ARG A 58 13.72 -7.32 15.79
CA ARG A 58 13.98 -8.73 16.14
C ARG A 58 14.65 -9.53 15.02
N TYR A 59 14.14 -9.39 13.80
CA TYR A 59 14.57 -10.23 12.66
C TYR A 59 15.62 -9.55 11.78
N GLY A 60 15.88 -8.27 12.01
CA GLY A 60 16.61 -7.41 11.10
C GLY A 60 15.72 -6.95 9.95
N GLU A 61 16.18 -5.88 9.31
CA GLU A 61 15.59 -5.33 8.08
C GLU A 61 16.76 -5.03 7.15
N ASP A 62 16.87 -5.75 6.02
CA ASP A 62 17.81 -5.36 4.97
C ASP A 62 17.10 -4.36 4.06
N GLY A 63 17.48 -3.10 4.18
CA GLY A 63 17.09 -2.03 3.25
C GLY A 63 18.09 -1.87 2.11
N SER A 64 18.77 -2.96 1.73
CA SER A 64 19.88 -2.88 0.79
C SER A 64 19.34 -2.67 -0.63
N ASP A 65 19.96 -1.73 -1.36
CA ASP A 65 19.60 -1.35 -2.73
C ASP A 65 19.97 -2.44 -3.76
N ASP A 66 20.23 -3.67 -3.30
CA ASP A 66 20.54 -4.82 -4.13
C ASP A 66 19.31 -5.21 -4.97
N GLU A 67 19.55 -5.51 -6.24
CA GLU A 67 18.52 -5.71 -7.26
C GLU A 67 17.42 -6.76 -6.94
N PRO A 68 17.65 -7.84 -6.14
CA PRO A 68 16.58 -8.74 -5.71
C PRO A 68 15.70 -8.20 -4.55
N GLU A 69 16.11 -7.12 -3.88
CA GLU A 69 15.49 -6.58 -2.66
C GLU A 69 14.76 -5.26 -2.89
N ARG A 70 14.81 -4.72 -4.12
CA ARG A 70 14.11 -3.49 -4.49
C ARG A 70 12.62 -3.74 -4.75
N LEU A 71 11.79 -2.95 -4.10
CA LEU A 71 10.42 -2.71 -4.55
C LEU A 71 10.46 -1.94 -5.88
N HIS A 72 10.18 -2.62 -6.99
CA HIS A 72 10.10 -1.99 -8.32
C HIS A 72 8.87 -1.09 -8.53
N ALA A 73 8.00 -0.96 -7.52
CA ALA A 73 6.87 -0.07 -7.58
C ALA A 73 7.32 1.34 -7.16
N ASP A 74 7.62 2.20 -8.13
CA ASP A 74 7.78 3.62 -7.89
C ASP A 74 6.45 4.19 -7.37
N GLY A 75 6.46 4.76 -6.17
CA GLY A 75 5.29 5.44 -5.61
C GLY A 75 4.86 6.64 -6.46
N LEU A 76 3.65 7.14 -6.22
CA LEU A 76 3.17 8.34 -6.91
C LEU A 76 3.85 9.58 -6.31
N SER A 77 4.75 10.20 -7.09
CA SER A 77 5.37 11.48 -6.75
C SER A 77 4.61 12.70 -7.31
N GLU A 78 3.80 12.49 -8.34
CA GLU A 78 2.95 13.50 -8.96
C GLU A 78 1.60 12.89 -9.31
N THR A 79 0.53 13.68 -9.22
CA THR A 79 -0.82 13.29 -9.67
C THR A 79 -1.10 13.79 -11.08
N ARG A 80 -1.89 13.04 -11.81
CA ARG A 80 -2.35 13.40 -13.15
C ARG A 80 -3.62 14.25 -13.06
N GLY A 81 -3.76 15.23 -13.94
CA GLY A 81 -4.93 16.11 -13.97
C GLY A 81 -6.18 15.46 -14.58
N GLY A 82 -7.35 15.95 -14.16
CA GLY A 82 -8.65 15.62 -14.74
C GLY A 82 -9.19 14.23 -14.41
N PRO A 83 -10.41 13.89 -14.88
CA PRO A 83 -11.10 12.64 -14.53
C PRO A 83 -10.34 11.36 -14.92
N VAL A 84 -9.65 11.37 -16.08
CA VAL A 84 -8.80 10.26 -16.50
C VAL A 84 -7.53 10.18 -15.64
N GLY A 85 -7.00 11.32 -15.20
CA GLY A 85 -5.89 11.39 -14.27
C GLY A 85 -6.20 10.69 -12.96
N LEU A 86 -7.35 11.00 -12.35
CA LEU A 86 -7.83 10.31 -11.14
C LEU A 86 -7.93 8.80 -11.34
N LEU A 87 -8.51 8.36 -12.46
CA LEU A 87 -8.66 6.93 -12.73
C LEU A 87 -7.30 6.22 -12.84
N ARG A 88 -6.31 6.86 -13.47
CA ARG A 88 -4.94 6.33 -13.58
C ARG A 88 -4.23 6.31 -12.23
N ASP A 89 -4.39 7.35 -11.42
CA ASP A 89 -3.76 7.42 -10.10
C ASP A 89 -4.37 6.39 -9.13
N LEU A 90 -5.68 6.15 -9.20
CA LEU A 90 -6.34 5.06 -8.46
C LEU A 90 -5.87 3.67 -8.91
N GLN A 91 -5.57 3.48 -10.21
CA GLN A 91 -5.00 2.23 -10.72
C GLN A 91 -3.59 1.99 -10.19
N ASP A 92 -2.75 3.03 -10.18
CA ASP A 92 -1.38 2.94 -9.68
C ASP A 92 -1.40 2.63 -8.16
N LEU A 93 -2.27 3.28 -7.37
CA LEU A 93 -2.52 2.91 -5.96
C LEU A 93 -2.98 1.45 -5.79
N TYR A 94 -3.89 0.98 -6.64
CA TYR A 94 -4.39 -0.40 -6.59
C TYR A 94 -3.27 -1.42 -6.83
N LEU A 95 -2.37 -1.15 -7.78
CA LEU A 95 -1.23 -2.01 -8.06
C LEU A 95 -0.28 -2.07 -6.87
N LEU A 96 0.05 -0.92 -6.27
CA LEU A 96 0.92 -0.83 -5.11
C LEU A 96 0.33 -1.56 -3.89
N ALA A 97 -0.94 -1.30 -3.57
CA ALA A 97 -1.61 -1.97 -2.46
C ALA A 97 -1.71 -3.49 -2.66
N THR A 98 -1.95 -3.95 -3.90
CA THR A 98 -1.98 -5.39 -4.22
C THR A 98 -0.59 -6.03 -4.06
N LEU A 99 0.48 -5.32 -4.39
CA LEU A 99 1.84 -5.80 -4.14
C LEU A 99 2.12 -5.93 -2.64
N VAL A 100 1.70 -4.94 -1.83
CA VAL A 100 1.82 -5.00 -0.36
C VAL A 100 1.05 -6.18 0.23
N ASP A 101 -0.20 -6.41 -0.17
CA ASP A 101 -1.00 -7.57 0.26
C ASP A 101 -0.36 -8.91 -0.12
N ALA A 102 0.22 -9.00 -1.33
CA ALA A 102 0.97 -10.19 -1.74
C ALA A 102 2.22 -10.42 -0.88
N THR A 103 2.95 -9.36 -0.52
CA THR A 103 4.11 -9.46 0.38
C THR A 103 3.68 -9.87 1.79
N TRP A 104 2.57 -9.33 2.33
CA TRP A 104 1.98 -9.77 3.59
C TRP A 104 1.64 -11.27 3.57
N THR A 105 1.07 -11.76 2.47
CA THR A 105 0.76 -13.18 2.27
C THR A 105 2.02 -14.06 2.37
N VAL A 106 3.14 -13.64 1.77
CA VAL A 106 4.40 -14.40 1.85
C VAL A 106 4.95 -14.42 3.29
N VAL A 107 4.90 -13.28 3.99
CA VAL A 107 5.35 -13.16 5.38
C VAL A 107 4.46 -13.97 6.34
N GLU A 108 3.16 -14.07 6.08
CA GLU A 108 2.24 -14.94 6.83
C GLU A 108 2.71 -16.39 6.86
N GLN A 109 3.16 -16.92 5.71
CA GLN A 109 3.63 -18.29 5.61
C GLN A 109 4.93 -18.50 6.41
N ALA A 110 5.83 -17.52 6.40
CA ALA A 110 7.03 -17.55 7.22
C ALA A 110 6.70 -17.51 8.72
N GLY A 111 5.80 -16.63 9.14
CA GLY A 111 5.33 -16.54 10.53
C GLY A 111 4.65 -17.83 11.00
N SER A 112 3.86 -18.47 10.14
CA SER A 112 3.22 -19.75 10.40
C SER A 112 4.24 -20.88 10.61
N ALA A 113 5.28 -20.94 9.76
CA ALA A 113 6.36 -21.92 9.88
C ALA A 113 7.19 -21.72 11.16
N LEU A 114 7.44 -20.47 11.54
CA LEU A 114 8.15 -20.09 12.76
C LEU A 114 7.29 -20.22 14.03
N ARG A 115 5.96 -20.34 13.88
CA ARG A 115 4.95 -20.27 14.96
C ARG A 115 5.06 -18.98 15.77
N ASP A 116 5.41 -17.89 15.10
CA ASP A 116 5.60 -16.59 15.70
C ASP A 116 4.26 -15.87 15.82
N LYS A 117 3.69 -15.89 17.03
CA LYS A 117 2.38 -15.29 17.31
C LYS A 117 2.36 -13.78 17.16
N GLU A 118 3.49 -13.11 17.41
CA GLU A 118 3.55 -11.66 17.31
C GLU A 118 3.58 -11.24 15.84
N LEU A 119 4.41 -11.90 15.03
CA LEU A 119 4.43 -11.70 13.57
C LEU A 119 3.05 -11.99 12.96
N LEU A 120 2.44 -13.12 13.30
CA LEU A 120 1.11 -13.48 12.78
C LEU A 120 0.02 -12.48 13.20
N SER A 121 0.09 -11.93 14.41
CA SER A 121 -0.87 -10.91 14.84
C SER A 121 -0.72 -9.60 14.07
N ALA A 122 0.52 -9.20 13.74
CA ALA A 122 0.76 -8.03 12.90
C ALA A 122 0.24 -8.27 11.47
N VAL A 123 0.57 -9.43 10.89
CA VAL A 123 0.11 -9.85 9.56
C VAL A 123 -1.42 -9.84 9.47
N GLU A 124 -2.12 -10.50 10.41
CA GLU A 124 -3.58 -10.60 10.39
C GLU A 124 -4.24 -9.22 10.35
N LYS A 125 -3.75 -8.27 11.16
CA LYS A 125 -4.27 -6.92 11.20
C LYS A 125 -3.95 -6.15 9.91
N CYS A 126 -2.68 -6.04 9.56
CA CYS A 126 -2.23 -5.18 8.45
C CYS A 126 -2.75 -5.70 7.10
N GLN A 127 -2.79 -7.02 6.92
CA GLN A 127 -3.30 -7.62 5.70
C GLN A 127 -4.82 -7.40 5.55
N ALA A 128 -5.60 -7.56 6.62
CA ALA A 128 -7.04 -7.32 6.58
C ALA A 128 -7.38 -5.86 6.23
N GLU A 129 -6.61 -4.89 6.78
CA GLU A 129 -6.76 -3.48 6.43
C GLU A 129 -6.34 -3.21 4.97
N THR A 130 -5.22 -3.77 4.51
CA THR A 130 -4.76 -3.65 3.11
C THR A 130 -5.80 -4.21 2.12
N GLN A 131 -6.44 -5.34 2.43
CA GLN A 131 -7.50 -5.91 1.60
C GLN A 131 -8.74 -4.99 1.52
N GLN A 132 -9.06 -4.29 2.60
CA GLN A 132 -10.12 -3.27 2.59
C GLN A 132 -9.74 -2.08 1.70
N GLN A 133 -8.49 -1.62 1.75
CA GLN A 133 -7.97 -0.58 0.86
C GLN A 133 -8.11 -0.97 -0.62
N ILE A 134 -7.66 -2.18 -0.98
CA ILE A 134 -7.78 -2.73 -2.34
C ILE A 134 -9.24 -2.79 -2.80
N SER A 135 -10.14 -3.26 -1.94
CA SER A 135 -11.58 -3.34 -2.22
C SER A 135 -12.18 -1.96 -2.48
N TRP A 136 -11.82 -0.97 -1.67
CA TRP A 136 -12.25 0.40 -1.83
C TRP A 136 -11.73 1.00 -3.15
N LEU A 137 -10.43 0.88 -3.43
CA LEU A 137 -9.81 1.36 -4.68
C LEU A 137 -10.53 0.80 -5.91
N LYS A 138 -10.78 -0.51 -5.92
CA LYS A 138 -11.51 -1.19 -6.99
C LYS A 138 -12.94 -0.65 -7.16
N THR A 139 -13.61 -0.38 -6.04
CA THR A 139 -14.97 0.18 -6.05
C THR A 139 -14.97 1.60 -6.59
N ARG A 140 -14.04 2.45 -6.14
CA ARG A 140 -13.96 3.85 -6.57
C ARG A 140 -13.57 3.98 -8.04
N MET A 141 -12.67 3.14 -8.53
CA MET A 141 -12.36 3.05 -9.97
C MET A 141 -13.60 2.73 -10.81
N LYS A 142 -14.41 1.76 -10.38
CA LYS A 142 -15.67 1.42 -11.09
C LYS A 142 -16.65 2.58 -11.13
N GLN A 143 -16.70 3.40 -10.08
CA GLN A 143 -17.57 4.58 -10.01
C GLN A 143 -17.05 5.72 -10.90
N ALA A 144 -15.73 5.95 -10.94
CA ALA A 144 -15.12 7.00 -11.76
C ALA A 144 -15.13 6.68 -13.26
N ALA A 145 -14.97 5.40 -13.63
CA ALA A 145 -14.69 4.98 -15.00
C ALA A 145 -15.72 5.46 -16.04
N PRO A 146 -17.05 5.36 -15.85
CA PRO A 146 -18.00 5.80 -16.87
C PRO A 146 -17.85 7.29 -17.21
N GLN A 147 -17.77 8.15 -16.19
CA GLN A 147 -17.63 9.60 -16.39
C GLN A 147 -16.27 9.94 -16.99
N ALA A 148 -15.20 9.34 -16.48
CA ALA A 148 -13.85 9.60 -16.96
C ALA A 148 -13.61 9.13 -18.39
N LEU A 149 -14.22 8.02 -18.81
CA LEU A 149 -13.95 7.40 -20.12
C LEU A 149 -14.92 7.84 -21.23
N LEU A 150 -16.12 8.30 -20.89
CA LEU A 150 -17.16 8.61 -21.89
C LEU A 150 -17.52 10.09 -21.99
N VAL A 151 -17.26 10.88 -20.94
CA VAL A 151 -17.76 12.26 -20.83
C VAL A 151 -16.64 13.29 -20.71
N ALA A 152 -15.44 12.89 -20.26
CA ALA A 152 -14.32 13.81 -20.13
C ALA A 152 -13.82 14.28 -21.52
N GLU A 153 -13.95 15.57 -21.80
CA GLU A 153 -13.23 16.31 -22.88
C GLU A 153 -12.08 17.11 -22.28
#